data_AF-A0A969SV86-F1
#
_entry.id   AF-A0A969SV86-F1
#
_cell.length_a   1.000
_cell.length_b   1.000
_cell.length_c   1.000
_cell.angle_alpha   90.00
_cell.angle_beta   90.00
_cell.angle_gamma   90.00
#
_symmetry.space_group_name_H-M   'P 1'
#
loop_
_entity.id
_entity.type
_entity.pdbx_description
1 polymer ?
#
loop_
_entity_poly.entity_id
_entity_poly.type
_entity_poly.pdbx_seq_one_letter_code
_entity_poly.pdbx_strand_id
1 'polypeptide(L)'
;MFKKLCGQAFETVNVIVGVSSLAAIAIGALTVFGNASLLGLDKIGVKTVAEKQIKQSIQIGMYCILTGGIGFFSAITVAVGIGTILSADDEEESVTSNNANSVVFKSSESISIQGNTDSLYLYQVMRINGCSHLETKLIVGRIENEALRKVVVYDFFESSYKDSLMDLFDQNFDEQLIGKAFSSSIANPRNAVRDLIDFYRPQLEFKSEEFSSFKLETCAGCRNFHGADEIVCGIHPYGWDDENCPDWESNNRQKRVYFPFEREQVIAQLNQRIEINQAVLIKNDDGTLTLWDEYTNRRFGFSWSGVLIEDSDKLIELGEHAQLLSYIQYFSVRAVIEFEYSSKIDEFAEQLKGVANIEISDTGINVRVNYSPRLNIYTERQYRFKSNGIPLYPYESIVPQQLKYNYNLVSLIEWVKANKIRRR
;
A
#
# COMPACT_ATOMS: atom_id res chain seq x y z
N MET A 1 3.35 29.61 -46.59
CA MET A 1 1.95 30.11 -46.57
C MET A 1 0.94 28.98 -46.33
N PHE A 2 1.02 27.85 -47.05
CA PHE A 2 0.10 26.71 -46.92
C PHE A 2 0.07 26.06 -45.52
N LYS A 3 1.23 25.81 -44.88
CA LYS A 3 1.30 25.25 -43.50
C LYS A 3 0.62 26.11 -42.44
N LYS A 4 0.71 27.44 -42.56
CA LYS A 4 0.11 28.39 -41.60
C LYS A 4 -1.41 28.46 -41.76
N LEU A 5 -1.90 28.39 -43.00
CA LEU A 5 -3.33 28.29 -43.30
C LEU A 5 -3.93 26.96 -42.82
N CYS A 6 -3.21 25.83 -43.01
CA CYS A 6 -3.66 24.52 -42.51
C CYS A 6 -3.70 24.47 -40.97
N GLY A 7 -2.71 25.03 -40.28
CA GLY A 7 -2.69 25.06 -38.81
C GLY A 7 -3.85 25.85 -38.21
N GLN A 8 -4.12 27.06 -38.73
CA GLN A 8 -5.22 27.90 -38.26
C GLN A 8 -6.60 27.29 -38.56
N ALA A 9 -6.75 26.63 -39.71
CA ALA A 9 -7.98 25.90 -40.04
C ALA A 9 -8.20 24.69 -39.11
N PHE A 10 -7.15 23.95 -38.78
CA PHE A 10 -7.23 22.79 -37.88
C PHE A 10 -7.57 23.18 -36.43
N GLU A 11 -6.95 24.25 -35.94
CA GLU A 11 -7.21 24.77 -34.59
C GLU A 11 -8.66 25.25 -34.45
N THR A 12 -9.17 25.95 -35.47
CA THR A 12 -10.57 26.40 -35.52
C THR A 12 -11.54 25.21 -35.54
N VAL A 13 -11.24 24.17 -36.33
CA VAL A 13 -12.06 22.94 -36.39
C VAL A 13 -12.03 22.20 -35.05
N ASN A 14 -10.87 22.07 -34.40
CA ASN A 14 -10.75 21.38 -33.10
C ASN A 14 -11.53 22.11 -31.99
N VAL A 15 -11.48 23.45 -31.95
CA VAL A 15 -12.26 24.23 -30.98
C VAL A 15 -13.76 24.06 -31.23
N ILE A 16 -14.21 24.10 -32.47
CA ILE A 16 -15.63 23.92 -32.83
C ILE A 16 -16.12 22.51 -32.46
N VAL A 17 -15.32 21.48 -32.77
CA VAL A 17 -15.64 20.07 -32.44
C VAL A 17 -15.66 19.87 -30.92
N GLY A 18 -14.71 20.43 -30.19
CA GLY A 18 -14.67 20.37 -28.72
C GLY A 18 -15.87 21.04 -28.06
N VAL A 19 -16.23 22.26 -28.50
CA VAL A 19 -17.39 23.00 -27.96
C VAL A 19 -18.70 22.30 -28.28
N SER A 20 -18.85 21.77 -29.50
CA SER A 20 -20.05 21.03 -29.92
C SER A 20 -20.19 19.70 -29.17
N SER A 21 -19.07 19.02 -28.88
CA SER A 21 -19.03 17.79 -28.08
C SER A 21 -19.44 18.05 -26.63
N LEU A 22 -18.94 19.13 -26.01
CA LEU A 22 -19.34 19.54 -24.66
C LEU A 22 -20.82 19.94 -24.58
N ALA A 23 -21.33 20.66 -25.59
CA ALA A 23 -22.74 21.01 -25.67
C ALA A 23 -23.63 19.76 -25.79
N ALA A 24 -23.23 18.77 -26.60
CA ALA A 24 -23.94 17.50 -26.73
C ALA A 24 -23.98 16.71 -25.41
N ILE A 25 -22.86 16.67 -24.67
CA ILE A 25 -22.79 16.05 -23.35
C ILE A 25 -23.71 16.77 -22.35
N ALA A 26 -23.69 18.11 -22.33
CA ALA A 26 -24.52 18.89 -21.41
C ALA A 26 -26.02 18.70 -21.68
N ILE A 27 -26.44 18.72 -22.95
CA ILE A 27 -27.83 18.46 -23.35
C ILE A 27 -28.23 17.02 -23.03
N GLY A 28 -27.35 16.05 -23.28
CA GLY A 28 -27.55 14.64 -22.94
C GLY A 28 -27.72 14.42 -21.43
N ALA A 29 -26.90 15.08 -20.61
CA ALA A 29 -27.02 14.99 -19.15
C ALA A 29 -28.34 15.59 -18.65
N LEU A 30 -28.71 16.79 -19.10
CA LEU A 30 -29.97 17.43 -18.72
C LEU A 30 -31.19 16.60 -19.10
N THR A 31 -31.17 15.97 -20.27
CA THR A 31 -32.25 15.09 -20.73
C THR A 31 -32.33 13.79 -19.93
N VAL A 32 -31.21 13.16 -19.58
CA VAL A 32 -31.21 11.94 -18.74
C VAL A 32 -31.68 12.24 -17.32
N PHE A 33 -31.11 13.25 -16.65
CA PHE A 33 -31.45 13.55 -15.25
C PHE A 33 -32.85 14.14 -15.10
N GLY A 34 -33.28 15.00 -16.03
CA GLY A 34 -34.63 15.56 -16.03
C GLY A 34 -35.71 14.49 -16.21
N ASN A 35 -35.52 13.57 -17.16
CA ASN A 35 -36.49 12.52 -17.45
C ASN A 35 -36.46 11.35 -16.44
N ALA A 36 -35.29 11.04 -15.87
CA ALA A 36 -35.19 10.08 -14.76
C ALA A 36 -35.95 10.57 -13.51
N SER A 37 -35.92 11.88 -13.25
CA SER A 37 -36.68 12.50 -12.15
C SER A 37 -38.20 12.41 -12.39
N LEU A 38 -38.67 12.59 -13.63
CA LEU A 38 -40.08 12.41 -14.00
C LEU A 38 -40.57 10.96 -13.85
N LEU A 39 -39.73 9.96 -14.15
CA LEU A 39 -40.02 8.54 -13.87
C LEU A 39 -40.16 8.25 -12.37
N GLY A 40 -39.40 8.96 -11.52
CA GLY A 40 -39.56 8.89 -10.07
C GLY A 40 -40.91 9.45 -9.59
N LEU A 41 -41.39 10.53 -10.21
CA LEU A 41 -42.67 11.16 -9.90
C LEU A 41 -43.88 10.33 -10.37
N ASP A 42 -43.78 9.65 -11.52
CA ASP A 42 -44.83 8.75 -12.00
C ASP A 42 -45.02 7.55 -11.05
N LYS A 43 -43.92 7.00 -10.51
CA LYS A 43 -43.97 5.90 -9.53
C LYS A 43 -44.65 6.24 -8.20
N ILE A 44 -44.73 7.53 -7.85
CA ILE A 44 -45.44 8.00 -6.65
C ILE A 44 -46.86 8.51 -6.96
N GLY A 45 -47.40 8.16 -8.14
CA GLY A 45 -48.80 8.40 -8.50
C GLY A 45 -49.11 9.80 -9.04
N VAL A 46 -48.09 10.61 -9.33
CA VAL A 46 -48.26 11.89 -10.01
C VAL A 46 -48.36 11.63 -11.51
N LYS A 47 -49.54 11.83 -12.11
CA LYS A 47 -49.72 11.68 -13.56
C LYS A 47 -48.77 12.60 -14.31
N THR A 48 -47.75 12.02 -14.94
CA THR A 48 -46.85 12.72 -15.84
C THR A 48 -47.01 12.21 -17.27
N VAL A 49 -46.17 12.70 -18.18
CA VAL A 49 -46.13 12.33 -19.61
C VAL A 49 -46.02 10.81 -19.77
N ALA A 50 -46.56 10.25 -20.87
CA ALA A 50 -46.57 8.81 -21.11
C ALA A 50 -45.17 8.16 -20.97
N GLU A 51 -45.05 7.13 -20.12
CA GLU A 51 -43.79 6.44 -19.76
C GLU A 51 -42.93 6.05 -20.98
N LYS A 52 -43.59 5.69 -22.09
CA LYS A 52 -42.95 5.34 -23.37
C LYS A 52 -42.12 6.50 -23.95
N GLN A 53 -42.60 7.73 -23.83
CA GLN A 53 -41.90 8.94 -24.32
C GLN A 53 -40.73 9.31 -23.41
N ILE A 54 -40.84 9.04 -22.10
CA ILE A 54 -39.77 9.29 -21.13
C ILE A 54 -38.58 8.35 -21.38
N LYS A 55 -38.85 7.04 -21.58
CA LYS A 55 -37.80 6.06 -21.89
C LYS A 55 -37.08 6.35 -23.21
N GLN A 56 -37.80 6.76 -24.25
CA GLN A 56 -37.20 7.18 -25.53
C GLN A 56 -36.30 8.40 -25.37
N SER A 57 -36.72 9.39 -24.57
CA SER A 57 -35.95 10.61 -24.32
C SER A 57 -34.65 10.33 -23.54
N ILE A 58 -34.69 9.40 -22.58
CA ILE A 58 -33.48 8.95 -21.86
C ILE A 58 -32.50 8.25 -22.79
N GLN A 59 -32.98 7.39 -23.69
CA GLN A 59 -32.12 6.71 -24.68
C GLN A 59 -31.43 7.72 -25.62
N ILE A 60 -32.15 8.74 -26.08
CA ILE A 60 -31.58 9.83 -26.89
C ILE A 60 -30.51 10.58 -26.08
N GLY A 61 -30.79 10.92 -24.81
CA GLY A 61 -29.83 11.59 -23.94
C GLY A 61 -28.55 10.79 -23.71
N MET A 62 -28.65 9.47 -23.51
CA MET A 62 -27.48 8.59 -23.40
C MET A 62 -26.66 8.54 -24.70
N TYR A 63 -27.33 8.51 -25.86
CA TYR A 63 -26.65 8.52 -27.16
C TYR A 63 -25.88 9.84 -27.41
N CYS A 64 -26.45 10.97 -26.98
CA CYS A 64 -25.77 12.28 -27.03
C CYS A 64 -24.53 12.34 -26.13
N ILE A 65 -24.57 11.74 -24.93
CA ILE A 65 -23.41 11.66 -24.04
C ILE A 65 -22.30 10.81 -24.65
N LEU A 66 -22.64 9.63 -25.20
CA LEU A 66 -21.67 8.70 -25.81
C LEU A 66 -20.99 9.32 -27.03
N THR A 67 -21.77 9.92 -27.93
CA THR A 67 -21.22 10.55 -29.14
C THR A 67 -20.41 11.81 -28.85
N GLY A 68 -20.85 12.63 -27.88
CA GLY A 68 -20.08 13.78 -27.41
C GLY A 68 -18.77 13.38 -26.72
N GLY A 69 -18.75 12.27 -25.99
CA GLY A 69 -17.53 11.72 -25.38
C GLY A 69 -16.46 11.37 -26.42
N ILE A 70 -16.84 10.66 -27.48
CA ILE A 70 -15.92 10.28 -28.56
C ILE A 70 -15.35 11.52 -29.27
N GLY A 71 -16.18 12.54 -29.53
CA GLY A 71 -15.74 13.80 -30.13
C GLY A 71 -14.74 14.56 -29.26
N PHE A 72 -14.95 14.59 -27.94
CA PHE A 72 -14.06 15.25 -26.99
C PHE A 72 -12.67 14.59 -26.92
N PHE A 73 -12.60 13.25 -26.87
CA PHE A 73 -11.31 12.53 -26.87
C PHE A 73 -10.53 12.69 -28.18
N SER A 74 -11.22 12.81 -29.32
CA SER A 74 -10.57 13.05 -30.61
C SER A 74 -9.96 14.46 -30.73
N ALA A 75 -10.58 15.48 -30.12
CA ALA A 75 -10.03 16.85 -30.13
C ALA A 75 -8.77 16.98 -29.25
N ILE A 76 -8.69 16.22 -28.15
CA ILE A 76 -7.54 16.22 -27.23
C ILE A 76 -6.31 15.55 -27.86
N THR A 77 -6.49 14.41 -28.52
CA THR A 77 -5.37 13.65 -29.11
C THR A 77 -4.70 14.38 -30.27
N VAL A 78 -5.46 15.14 -31.06
CA VAL A 78 -4.93 15.97 -32.16
C VAL A 78 -4.19 17.21 -31.63
N ALA A 79 -4.69 17.85 -30.57
CA ALA A 79 -4.02 19.01 -29.96
C ALA A 79 -2.63 18.65 -29.40
N VAL A 80 -2.49 17.44 -28.85
CA VAL A 80 -1.20 16.91 -28.37
C VAL A 80 -0.27 16.54 -29.54
N GLY A 81 -0.80 15.96 -30.63
CA GLY A 81 -0.01 15.55 -31.80
C GLY A 81 0.58 16.70 -32.64
N ILE A 82 -0.04 17.88 -32.65
CA ILE A 82 0.47 19.06 -33.37
C ILE A 82 1.61 19.75 -32.60
N GLY A 83 1.61 19.68 -31.26
CA GLY A 83 2.70 20.20 -30.43
C GLY A 83 4.03 19.48 -30.63
N THR A 84 3.99 18.17 -30.91
CA THR A 84 5.17 17.31 -31.09
C THR A 84 5.88 17.42 -32.45
N ILE A 85 5.33 18.14 -33.43
CA ILE A 85 5.94 18.26 -34.79
C ILE A 85 6.71 19.58 -34.98
N LEU A 86 6.65 20.51 -34.02
CA LEU A 86 7.24 21.85 -34.18
C LEU A 86 8.39 22.21 -33.23
N SER A 87 8.83 21.31 -32.35
CA SER A 87 9.94 21.58 -31.43
C SER A 87 10.91 20.40 -31.41
N ALA A 88 11.80 20.37 -32.41
CA ALA A 88 13.07 19.67 -32.31
C ALA A 88 14.13 20.76 -32.15
N ASP A 89 14.47 21.05 -30.90
CA ASP A 89 15.82 21.46 -30.46
C ASP A 89 15.84 21.37 -28.93
N ASP A 90 16.94 20.82 -28.42
CA ASP A 90 17.19 20.46 -27.03
C ASP A 90 16.97 21.62 -26.07
N GLU A 91 16.11 21.42 -25.06
CA GLU A 91 16.28 21.97 -23.71
C GLU A 91 15.31 21.27 -22.74
N GLU A 92 15.80 20.94 -21.54
CA GLU A 92 15.03 20.38 -20.43
C GLU A 92 13.81 21.26 -20.13
N GLU A 93 12.60 20.77 -20.40
CA GLU A 93 11.38 21.46 -19.96
C GLU A 93 10.61 20.61 -18.94
N SER A 94 10.86 20.94 -17.68
CA SER A 94 9.95 20.70 -16.58
C SER A 94 8.59 21.32 -16.91
N VAL A 95 7.61 20.48 -17.24
CA VAL A 95 6.22 20.93 -17.34
C VAL A 95 5.74 21.34 -15.96
N THR A 96 5.61 22.65 -15.76
CA THR A 96 4.95 23.27 -14.61
C THR A 96 3.48 22.88 -14.59
N SER A 97 3.16 21.79 -13.89
CA SER A 97 1.83 21.59 -13.30
C SER A 97 1.99 21.76 -11.79
N ASN A 98 1.20 22.66 -11.20
CA ASN A 98 1.14 22.92 -9.76
C ASN A 98 0.54 21.72 -9.00
N ASN A 99 1.28 20.62 -8.92
CA ASN A 99 0.98 19.50 -8.06
C ASN A 99 2.25 19.10 -7.32
N ALA A 100 2.44 19.59 -6.10
CA ALA A 100 3.63 19.38 -5.27
C ALA A 100 3.89 17.90 -4.87
N ASN A 101 3.11 16.96 -5.40
CA ASN A 101 3.07 15.54 -5.03
C ASN A 101 3.21 14.58 -6.22
N SER A 102 3.67 15.03 -7.41
CA SER A 102 3.94 14.08 -8.49
C SER A 102 5.18 13.22 -8.16
N VAL A 103 5.02 11.90 -8.25
CA VAL A 103 6.13 10.95 -8.17
C VAL A 103 6.93 11.03 -9.47
N VAL A 104 8.24 11.21 -9.36
CA VAL A 104 9.17 11.28 -10.48
C VAL A 104 9.79 9.90 -10.70
N PHE A 105 9.69 9.38 -11.92
CA PHE A 105 10.29 8.11 -12.31
C PHE A 105 11.58 8.36 -13.08
N LYS A 106 12.70 7.79 -12.62
CA LYS A 106 14.01 7.89 -13.26
C LYS A 106 14.50 6.51 -13.68
N SER A 107 14.82 6.36 -14.96
CA SER A 107 15.49 5.15 -15.46
C SER A 107 16.88 5.01 -14.83
N SER A 108 17.29 3.77 -14.56
CA SER A 108 18.59 3.40 -13.99
C SER A 108 19.78 3.91 -14.82
N GLU A 109 19.57 4.14 -16.12
CA GLU A 109 20.56 4.67 -17.07
C GLU A 109 21.04 6.08 -16.70
N SER A 110 20.24 6.83 -15.94
CA SER A 110 20.58 8.17 -15.46
C SER A 110 21.47 8.20 -14.21
N ILE A 111 21.79 7.03 -13.62
CA ILE A 111 22.58 6.93 -12.39
C ILE A 111 24.06 6.76 -12.74
N SER A 112 24.92 7.60 -12.16
CA SER A 112 26.36 7.39 -12.22
C SER A 112 26.76 6.11 -11.48
N ILE A 113 27.58 5.26 -12.13
CA ILE A 113 28.09 3.99 -11.56
C ILE A 113 28.93 4.23 -10.29
N GLN A 114 29.44 5.45 -10.08
CA GLN A 114 30.16 5.88 -8.89
C GLN A 114 29.20 6.13 -7.70
N GLY A 115 28.58 5.08 -7.19
CA GLY A 115 27.81 5.13 -5.94
C GLY A 115 28.73 5.27 -4.73
N ASN A 116 28.29 6.01 -3.72
CA ASN A 116 28.96 6.06 -2.41
C ASN A 116 28.85 4.68 -1.75
N THR A 117 29.97 4.04 -1.42
CA THR A 117 30.04 2.63 -0.95
C THR A 117 29.35 2.39 0.39
N ASP A 118 29.05 3.46 1.13
CA ASP A 118 28.50 3.40 2.48
C ASP A 118 26.96 3.49 2.51
N SER A 119 26.31 3.65 1.35
CA SER A 119 24.85 3.75 1.28
C SER A 119 24.21 2.38 1.11
N LEU A 120 23.16 2.11 1.89
CA LEU A 120 22.32 0.91 1.77
C LEU A 120 20.97 1.29 1.15
N TYR A 121 20.55 0.53 0.14
CA TYR A 121 19.33 0.79 -0.60
C TYR A 121 18.34 -0.36 -0.43
N LEU A 122 17.05 -0.02 -0.30
CA LEU A 122 15.93 -0.96 -0.35
C LEU A 122 15.39 -1.00 -1.79
N TYR A 123 15.43 -2.18 -2.39
CA TYR A 123 14.83 -2.45 -3.69
C TYR A 123 13.54 -3.23 -3.50
N GLN A 124 12.54 -2.92 -4.32
CA GLN A 124 11.28 -3.65 -4.39
C GLN A 124 10.96 -3.97 -5.85
N VAL A 125 10.37 -5.14 -6.05
CA VAL A 125 9.76 -5.51 -7.32
C VAL A 125 8.37 -4.88 -7.39
N MET A 126 8.10 -4.11 -8.44
CA MET A 126 6.88 -3.32 -8.56
C MET A 126 6.24 -3.46 -9.93
N ARG A 127 4.93 -3.19 -9.98
CA ARG A 127 4.19 -2.90 -11.21
C ARG A 127 3.50 -1.55 -11.04
N ILE A 128 3.78 -0.60 -11.93
CA ILE A 128 3.22 0.74 -11.84
C ILE A 128 2.04 0.87 -12.82
N ASN A 129 0.89 1.26 -12.29
CA ASN A 129 -0.31 1.53 -13.08
C ASN A 129 -0.46 3.04 -13.33
N GLY A 130 -1.06 3.40 -14.47
CA GLY A 130 -1.32 4.81 -14.81
C GLY A 130 -0.12 5.58 -15.36
N CYS A 131 0.98 4.89 -15.67
CA CYS A 131 2.18 5.46 -16.28
C CYS A 131 2.44 4.76 -17.63
N SER A 132 2.09 5.42 -18.75
CA SER A 132 2.01 4.79 -20.08
C SER A 132 3.26 4.03 -20.55
N HIS A 133 4.46 4.41 -20.09
CA HIS A 133 5.72 3.75 -20.47
C HIS A 133 6.11 2.57 -19.56
N LEU A 134 5.52 2.48 -18.37
CA LEU A 134 5.73 1.43 -17.35
C LEU A 134 4.55 0.50 -17.18
N GLU A 135 3.40 0.88 -17.74
CA GLU A 135 2.15 0.14 -17.64
C GLU A 135 2.36 -1.30 -18.11
N THR A 136 1.84 -2.26 -17.32
CA THR A 136 1.97 -3.72 -17.51
C THR A 136 3.37 -4.32 -17.33
N LYS A 137 4.41 -3.52 -17.10
CA LYS A 137 5.78 -4.04 -16.95
C LYS A 137 6.13 -4.26 -15.48
N LEU A 138 6.81 -5.36 -15.22
CA LEU A 138 7.45 -5.61 -13.94
C LEU A 138 8.80 -4.87 -13.92
N ILE A 139 9.05 -4.12 -12.86
CA ILE A 139 10.28 -3.35 -12.68
C ILE A 139 10.89 -3.67 -11.32
N VAL A 140 12.20 -3.46 -11.20
CA VAL A 140 12.85 -3.31 -9.90
C VAL A 140 13.06 -1.83 -9.65
N GLY A 141 12.60 -1.35 -8.51
CA GLY A 141 12.69 0.07 -8.14
C GLY A 141 13.24 0.25 -6.75
N ARG A 142 13.99 1.32 -6.53
CA ARG A 142 14.22 1.88 -5.19
C ARG A 142 13.54 3.23 -5.09
N ILE A 143 12.99 3.49 -3.92
CA ILE A 143 12.40 4.78 -3.58
C ILE A 143 13.48 5.62 -2.93
N GLU A 144 13.85 6.74 -3.55
CA GLU A 144 14.74 7.72 -2.95
C GLU A 144 13.95 8.65 -2.03
N ASN A 145 14.56 8.99 -0.89
CA ASN A 145 13.98 9.81 0.17
C ASN A 145 12.75 9.14 0.83
N GLU A 146 13.00 8.29 1.83
CA GLU A 146 11.95 7.56 2.59
C GLU A 146 10.81 8.47 3.07
N ALA A 147 11.12 9.72 3.45
CA ALA A 147 10.16 10.67 4.01
C ALA A 147 9.22 11.28 2.96
N LEU A 148 9.63 11.36 1.70
CA LEU A 148 8.83 11.97 0.64
C LEU A 148 8.31 10.94 -0.37
N ARG A 149 8.98 9.79 -0.53
CA ARG A 149 8.69 8.77 -1.55
C ARG A 149 8.47 9.35 -2.96
N LYS A 150 9.17 10.45 -3.27
CA LYS A 150 8.90 11.27 -4.47
C LYS A 150 9.68 10.85 -5.71
N VAL A 151 10.74 10.06 -5.56
CA VAL A 151 11.57 9.65 -6.69
C VAL A 151 11.70 8.13 -6.68
N VAL A 152 11.28 7.50 -7.78
CA VAL A 152 11.46 6.06 -8.00
C VAL A 152 12.52 5.88 -9.07
N VAL A 153 13.63 5.29 -8.67
CA VAL A 153 14.72 4.92 -9.57
C VAL A 153 14.53 3.46 -9.93
N TYR A 154 14.35 3.16 -11.22
CA TYR A 154 13.92 1.83 -11.66
C TYR A 154 14.71 1.27 -12.85
N ASP A 155 14.64 -0.04 -13.03
CA ASP A 155 15.03 -0.74 -14.25
C ASP A 155 14.04 -1.86 -14.57
N PHE A 156 14.05 -2.32 -15.82
CA PHE A 156 13.25 -3.45 -16.27
C PHE A 156 13.98 -4.77 -16.03
N PHE A 157 13.23 -5.85 -15.80
CA PHE A 157 13.81 -7.19 -15.75
C PHE A 157 14.19 -7.67 -17.15
N GLU A 158 15.38 -8.24 -17.27
CA GLU A 158 15.67 -9.22 -18.32
C GLU A 158 14.95 -10.52 -17.95
N SER A 159 14.42 -11.24 -18.94
CA SER A 159 13.61 -12.45 -18.70
C SER A 159 14.35 -13.52 -17.89
N SER A 160 15.67 -13.61 -18.06
CA SER A 160 16.53 -14.54 -17.31
C SER A 160 16.61 -14.25 -15.81
N TYR A 161 16.60 -12.98 -15.39
CA TYR A 161 16.65 -12.62 -13.97
C TYR A 161 15.34 -12.91 -13.25
N LYS A 162 14.24 -12.82 -13.99
CA LYS A 162 12.90 -13.03 -13.45
C LYS A 162 12.73 -14.45 -12.90
N ASP A 163 13.14 -15.46 -13.66
CA ASP A 163 13.02 -16.87 -13.24
C ASP A 163 13.88 -17.13 -11.98
N SER A 164 15.12 -16.63 -11.97
CA SER A 164 15.99 -16.72 -10.77
C SER A 164 15.40 -16.02 -9.54
N LEU A 165 14.70 -14.90 -9.70
CA LEU A 165 14.03 -14.23 -8.59
C LEU A 165 12.79 -15.00 -8.12
N MET A 166 12.04 -15.64 -9.02
CA MET A 166 10.94 -16.52 -8.62
C MET A 166 11.47 -17.68 -7.78
N ASP A 167 12.57 -18.31 -8.20
CA ASP A 167 13.19 -19.40 -7.43
C ASP A 167 13.71 -18.91 -6.07
N LEU A 168 14.35 -17.74 -6.04
CA LEU A 168 14.88 -17.13 -4.81
C LEU A 168 13.78 -16.82 -3.80
N PHE A 169 12.69 -16.22 -4.26
CA PHE A 169 11.56 -15.86 -3.41
C PHE A 169 10.55 -16.98 -3.22
N ASP A 170 10.82 -18.17 -3.80
CA ASP A 170 9.93 -19.33 -3.79
C ASP A 170 8.51 -19.02 -4.30
N GLN A 171 8.44 -18.47 -5.51
CA GLN A 171 7.20 -18.04 -6.17
C GLN A 171 6.95 -18.81 -7.45
N ASN A 172 5.67 -19.01 -7.77
CA ASN A 172 5.25 -19.81 -8.94
C ASN A 172 4.80 -18.93 -10.12
N PHE A 173 4.51 -17.65 -9.86
CA PHE A 173 3.99 -16.73 -10.87
C PHE A 173 4.58 -15.32 -10.72
N ASP A 174 4.76 -14.65 -11.85
CA ASP A 174 5.32 -13.30 -11.96
C ASP A 174 4.66 -12.29 -11.03
N GLU A 175 3.34 -12.36 -10.90
CA GLU A 175 2.58 -11.41 -10.09
C GLU A 175 2.87 -11.55 -8.61
N GLN A 176 3.35 -12.71 -8.17
CA GLN A 176 3.74 -12.95 -6.78
C GLN A 176 5.13 -12.39 -6.45
N LEU A 177 5.92 -11.98 -7.47
CA LEU A 177 7.11 -11.19 -7.23
C LEU A 177 6.77 -9.76 -6.82
N ILE A 178 5.58 -9.25 -7.15
CA ILE A 178 5.20 -7.87 -6.82
C ILE A 178 5.21 -7.70 -5.29
N GLY A 179 5.93 -6.69 -4.85
CA GLY A 179 6.10 -6.38 -3.43
C GLY A 179 7.29 -7.10 -2.79
N LYS A 180 7.96 -8.07 -3.45
CA LYS A 180 9.19 -8.66 -2.88
C LYS A 180 10.30 -7.61 -2.82
N ALA A 181 11.03 -7.58 -1.72
CA ALA A 181 12.06 -6.59 -1.44
C ALA A 181 13.39 -7.24 -1.06
N PHE A 182 14.48 -6.48 -1.25
CA PHE A 182 15.82 -6.88 -0.88
C PHE A 182 16.72 -5.66 -0.71
N SER A 183 17.77 -5.79 0.10
CA SER A 183 18.78 -4.73 0.22
C SER A 183 20.02 -4.96 -0.65
N SER A 184 20.67 -3.85 -1.04
CA SER A 184 21.98 -3.84 -1.69
C SER A 184 22.68 -2.49 -1.46
N SER A 185 24.01 -2.48 -1.45
CA SER A 185 24.82 -1.26 -1.48
C SER A 185 25.05 -0.72 -2.90
N ILE A 186 24.66 -1.48 -3.93
CA ILE A 186 24.78 -1.07 -5.32
C ILE A 186 23.61 -0.15 -5.65
N ALA A 187 23.89 1.09 -6.07
CA ALA A 187 22.85 2.10 -6.32
C ALA A 187 22.00 1.87 -7.58
N ASN A 188 22.53 1.16 -8.58
CA ASN A 188 21.82 0.88 -9.83
C ASN A 188 20.91 -0.37 -9.68
N PRO A 189 19.59 -0.26 -9.91
CA PRO A 189 18.64 -1.36 -9.72
C PRO A 189 18.97 -2.66 -10.45
N ARG A 190 19.35 -2.61 -11.73
CA ARG A 190 19.72 -3.81 -12.51
C ARG A 190 20.98 -4.47 -11.95
N ASN A 191 21.98 -3.66 -11.60
CA ASN A 191 23.21 -4.19 -11.02
C ASN A 191 22.97 -4.81 -9.63
N ALA A 192 22.07 -4.21 -8.84
CA ALA A 192 21.67 -4.76 -7.54
C ALA A 192 20.94 -6.10 -7.67
N VAL A 193 20.02 -6.26 -8.64
CA VAL A 193 19.36 -7.54 -8.92
C VAL A 193 20.38 -8.60 -9.36
N ARG A 194 21.29 -8.22 -10.27
CA ARG A 194 22.32 -9.14 -10.73
C ARG A 194 23.24 -9.59 -9.59
N ASP A 195 23.68 -8.67 -8.74
CA ASP A 195 24.49 -8.99 -7.56
C ASP A 195 23.75 -9.93 -6.59
N LEU A 196 22.45 -9.68 -6.35
CA LEU A 196 21.61 -10.57 -5.55
C LEU A 196 21.57 -11.99 -6.15
N ILE A 197 21.28 -12.10 -7.45
CA ILE A 197 21.20 -13.38 -8.13
C ILE A 197 22.57 -14.06 -8.14
N ASP A 198 23.64 -13.34 -8.44
CA ASP A 198 25.01 -13.86 -8.45
C ASP A 198 25.41 -14.41 -7.08
N PHE A 199 25.00 -13.73 -6.00
CA PHE A 199 25.25 -14.16 -4.63
C PHE A 199 24.53 -15.48 -4.28
N TYR A 200 23.30 -15.66 -4.75
CA TYR A 200 22.50 -16.87 -4.50
C TYR A 200 22.56 -17.91 -5.62
N ARG A 201 23.22 -17.62 -6.75
CA ARG A 201 23.30 -18.50 -7.93
C ARG A 201 23.79 -19.90 -7.57
N PRO A 202 24.85 -20.07 -6.76
CA PRO A 202 25.29 -21.40 -6.38
C PRO A 202 24.19 -22.21 -5.70
N GLN A 203 23.29 -21.59 -4.93
CA GLN A 203 22.17 -22.27 -4.28
C GLN A 203 21.01 -22.54 -5.26
N LEU A 204 20.73 -21.59 -6.15
CA LEU A 204 19.66 -21.71 -7.14
C LEU A 204 19.92 -22.87 -8.12
N GLU A 205 21.18 -23.09 -8.52
CA GLU A 205 21.57 -24.19 -9.40
C GLU A 205 21.35 -25.58 -8.78
N PHE A 206 21.31 -25.69 -7.44
CA PHE A 206 21.08 -26.94 -6.71
C PHE A 206 19.66 -27.08 -6.14
N LYS A 207 18.76 -26.11 -6.34
CA LYS A 207 17.37 -26.19 -5.88
C LYS A 207 16.63 -27.27 -6.69
N SER A 208 16.55 -28.47 -6.13
CA SER A 208 15.84 -29.63 -6.68
C SER A 208 14.65 -30.00 -5.78
N GLU A 209 13.61 -30.65 -6.33
CA GLU A 209 12.44 -31.12 -5.56
C GLU A 209 12.84 -32.01 -4.36
N GLU A 210 13.96 -32.72 -4.44
CA GLU A 210 14.51 -33.56 -3.36
C GLU A 210 15.23 -32.75 -2.26
N PHE A 211 15.53 -31.47 -2.46
CA PHE A 211 16.40 -30.63 -1.60
C PHE A 211 15.68 -29.36 -1.08
N SER A 212 14.35 -29.41 -0.99
CA SER A 212 13.47 -28.26 -0.74
C SER A 212 13.48 -27.68 0.69
N SER A 213 14.25 -28.23 1.65
CA SER A 213 14.30 -27.73 3.04
C SER A 213 15.31 -26.60 3.28
N PHE A 214 15.94 -26.06 2.23
CA PHE A 214 17.05 -25.12 2.39
C PHE A 214 16.62 -23.75 2.92
N LYS A 215 17.08 -23.37 4.13
CA LYS A 215 17.10 -21.96 4.55
C LYS A 215 18.21 -21.21 3.80
N LEU A 216 17.84 -20.60 2.67
CA LEU A 216 18.74 -19.84 1.77
C LEU A 216 19.67 -18.88 2.52
N GLU A 217 19.15 -18.16 3.51
CA GLU A 217 19.92 -17.19 4.29
C GLU A 217 20.96 -17.81 5.23
N THR A 218 20.72 -19.02 5.73
CA THR A 218 21.59 -19.67 6.72
C THR A 218 22.85 -20.25 6.07
N CYS A 219 22.80 -20.57 4.79
CA CYS A 219 23.89 -21.24 4.08
C CYS A 219 24.56 -20.36 3.01
N ALA A 220 23.91 -19.28 2.56
CA ALA A 220 24.51 -18.38 1.58
C ALA A 220 25.75 -17.64 2.14
N GLY A 221 26.77 -17.48 1.29
CA GLY A 221 28.03 -16.82 1.65
C GLY A 221 28.93 -17.57 2.64
N CYS A 222 28.62 -18.83 2.97
CA CYS A 222 29.46 -19.68 3.81
C CYS A 222 30.72 -20.12 3.05
N ARG A 223 31.89 -20.09 3.68
CA ARG A 223 33.17 -20.54 3.09
C ARG A 223 33.20 -22.03 2.76
N ASN A 224 32.38 -22.82 3.46
CA ASN A 224 32.26 -24.26 3.31
C ASN A 224 31.24 -24.63 2.21
N PHE A 225 30.60 -23.63 1.59
CA PHE A 225 29.70 -23.81 0.46
C PHE A 225 30.53 -23.91 -0.83
N HIS A 226 30.60 -25.10 -1.43
CA HIS A 226 31.31 -25.33 -2.69
C HIS A 226 30.28 -25.47 -3.83
N GLY A 227 30.48 -24.71 -4.89
CA GLY A 227 29.56 -24.67 -6.03
C GLY A 227 30.30 -24.18 -7.26
N ALA A 228 30.82 -25.13 -8.02
CA ALA A 228 31.11 -24.95 -9.44
C ALA A 228 31.04 -26.31 -10.13
N ASP A 229 31.58 -27.38 -9.53
CA ASP A 229 31.62 -28.71 -10.17
C ASP A 229 31.50 -29.88 -9.16
N GLU A 230 30.44 -29.84 -8.33
CA GLU A 230 30.13 -30.75 -7.18
C GLU A 230 30.86 -30.45 -5.85
N ILE A 231 30.08 -30.00 -4.85
CA ILE A 231 29.88 -30.58 -3.51
C ILE A 231 29.06 -29.55 -2.70
N VAL A 232 27.78 -29.84 -2.47
CA VAL A 232 26.96 -29.16 -1.45
C VAL A 232 27.71 -29.23 -0.11
N CYS A 233 27.61 -28.18 0.73
CA CYS A 233 28.31 -28.07 2.02
C CYS A 233 28.76 -29.43 2.56
N GLY A 234 30.06 -29.74 2.50
CA GLY A 234 30.54 -31.11 2.74
C GLY A 234 30.21 -31.67 4.14
N ILE A 235 29.83 -30.78 5.06
CA ILE A 235 29.36 -31.10 6.41
C ILE A 235 27.84 -31.33 6.43
N HIS A 236 27.08 -30.50 5.71
CA HIS A 236 25.62 -30.51 5.64
C HIS A 236 25.15 -30.54 4.18
N PRO A 237 25.26 -31.69 3.48
CA PRO A 237 25.01 -31.79 2.03
C PRO A 237 23.54 -31.57 1.63
N TYR A 238 22.63 -31.45 2.59
CA TYR A 238 21.20 -31.14 2.39
C TYR A 238 20.81 -29.77 2.95
N GLY A 239 21.79 -28.95 3.37
CA GLY A 239 21.53 -27.75 4.15
C GLY A 239 21.34 -28.03 5.65
N TRP A 240 21.16 -26.96 6.42
CA TRP A 240 20.95 -27.02 7.86
C TRP A 240 19.55 -26.50 8.18
N ASP A 241 18.78 -27.30 8.92
CA ASP A 241 17.35 -27.04 9.14
C ASP A 241 17.10 -25.93 10.19
N ASP A 242 18.00 -25.75 11.15
CA ASP A 242 17.86 -24.68 12.14
C ASP A 242 18.25 -23.30 11.58
N GLU A 243 17.88 -22.25 12.30
CA GLU A 243 18.18 -20.86 11.91
C GLU A 243 19.68 -20.54 11.91
N ASN A 244 20.49 -21.28 12.68
CA ASN A 244 21.92 -21.05 12.85
C ASN A 244 22.68 -22.35 12.60
N CYS A 245 23.38 -22.44 11.48
CA CYS A 245 24.30 -23.54 11.21
C CYS A 245 25.57 -23.36 12.07
N PRO A 246 25.94 -24.35 12.91
CA PRO A 246 27.11 -24.25 13.80
C PRO A 246 28.44 -24.21 13.03
N ASP A 247 28.45 -24.74 11.80
CA ASP A 247 29.61 -24.77 10.90
C ASP A 247 29.59 -23.62 9.88
N TRP A 248 28.69 -22.65 10.04
CA TRP A 248 28.65 -21.48 9.17
C TRP A 248 29.84 -20.58 9.44
N GLU A 249 30.62 -20.32 8.40
CA GLU A 249 31.75 -19.42 8.48
C GLU A 249 31.71 -18.46 7.30
N SER A 250 31.65 -17.16 7.60
CA SER A 250 31.53 -16.15 6.55
C SER A 250 32.74 -16.16 5.62
N ASN A 251 32.52 -16.32 4.31
CA ASN A 251 33.52 -15.96 3.34
C ASN A 251 33.64 -14.43 3.32
N ASN A 252 34.74 -13.87 3.84
CA ASN A 252 34.94 -12.41 3.90
C ASN A 252 34.86 -11.73 2.52
N ARG A 253 34.95 -12.48 1.41
CA ARG A 253 34.79 -11.97 0.04
C ARG A 253 33.33 -11.92 -0.44
N GLN A 254 32.38 -12.52 0.29
CA GLN A 254 30.96 -12.62 -0.07
C GLN A 254 30.09 -12.24 1.14
N LYS A 255 30.20 -11.01 1.64
CA LYS A 255 29.30 -10.50 2.67
C LYS A 255 28.24 -9.61 2.03
N ARG A 256 26.99 -10.09 2.07
CA ARG A 256 25.83 -9.27 1.72
C ARG A 256 25.59 -8.24 2.82
N VAL A 257 25.20 -7.04 2.42
CA VAL A 257 24.80 -5.97 3.35
C VAL A 257 23.31 -6.11 3.60
N TYR A 258 22.87 -5.92 4.84
CA TYR A 258 21.49 -6.05 5.25
C TYR A 258 21.05 -4.81 6.02
N PHE A 259 19.76 -4.47 5.94
CA PHE A 259 19.19 -3.54 6.89
C PHE A 259 19.23 -4.16 8.31
N PRO A 260 19.27 -3.34 9.37
CA PRO A 260 19.38 -3.82 10.75
C PRO A 260 18.36 -4.91 11.12
N PHE A 261 17.15 -4.83 10.57
CA PHE A 261 16.05 -5.74 10.88
C PHE A 261 15.58 -6.56 9.67
N GLU A 262 16.42 -6.73 8.64
CA GLU A 262 16.09 -7.57 7.48
C GLU A 262 16.32 -9.05 7.75
N ARG A 263 17.24 -9.42 8.64
CA ARG A 263 17.61 -10.84 8.87
C ARG A 263 16.65 -11.52 9.84
N GLU A 264 16.18 -12.72 9.49
CA GLU A 264 15.24 -13.50 10.32
C GLU A 264 15.78 -13.75 11.74
N GLN A 265 17.07 -14.05 11.87
CA GLN A 265 17.72 -14.27 13.16
C GLN A 265 17.57 -13.07 14.11
N VAL A 266 17.62 -11.84 13.59
CA VAL A 266 17.44 -10.61 14.39
C VAL A 266 15.99 -10.52 14.86
N ILE A 267 15.03 -10.81 13.98
CA ILE A 267 13.60 -10.79 14.30
C ILE A 267 13.27 -11.84 15.37
N ALA A 268 13.79 -13.06 15.24
CA ALA A 268 13.62 -14.13 16.22
C ALA A 268 14.14 -13.72 17.61
N GLN A 269 15.33 -13.12 17.69
CA GLN A 269 15.89 -12.61 18.95
C GLN A 269 15.05 -11.50 19.59
N LEU A 270 14.49 -10.60 18.78
CA LEU A 270 13.60 -9.55 19.29
C LEU A 270 12.28 -10.14 19.80
N ASN A 271 11.71 -11.13 19.10
CA ASN A 271 10.47 -11.80 19.49
C ASN A 271 10.57 -12.50 20.85
N GLN A 272 11.70 -13.17 21.14
CA GLN A 272 11.96 -13.78 22.44
C GLN A 272 11.80 -12.81 23.63
N ARG A 273 11.95 -11.49 23.40
CA ARG A 273 11.85 -10.46 24.43
C ARG A 273 10.43 -9.93 24.64
N ILE A 274 9.52 -10.12 23.69
CA ILE A 274 8.20 -9.47 23.67
C ILE A 274 7.03 -10.46 23.67
N GLU A 275 7.26 -11.71 23.28
CA GLU A 275 6.23 -12.74 23.14
C GLU A 275 5.47 -12.99 24.45
N ILE A 276 6.18 -13.02 25.59
CA ILE A 276 5.57 -13.17 26.92
C ILE A 276 4.53 -12.10 27.22
N ASN A 277 4.64 -10.94 26.58
CA ASN A 277 3.74 -9.83 26.74
C ASN A 277 2.75 -9.73 25.59
N GLN A 278 2.38 -10.82 24.91
CA GLN A 278 1.34 -10.86 23.85
C GLN A 278 1.62 -9.89 22.69
N ALA A 279 2.88 -9.78 22.27
CA ALA A 279 3.27 -9.01 21.11
C ALA A 279 4.23 -9.83 20.23
N VAL A 280 4.09 -9.69 18.91
CA VAL A 280 4.89 -10.41 17.92
C VAL A 280 5.35 -9.47 16.82
N LEU A 281 6.62 -9.55 16.47
CA LEU A 281 7.23 -8.86 15.34
C LEU A 281 7.28 -9.83 14.15
N ILE A 282 6.65 -9.43 13.05
CA ILE A 282 6.57 -10.20 11.81
C ILE A 282 7.34 -9.44 10.74
N LYS A 283 8.23 -10.11 10.04
CA LYS A 283 8.89 -9.55 8.85
C LYS A 283 8.00 -9.76 7.63
N ASN A 284 7.77 -8.69 6.88
CA ASN A 284 7.06 -8.73 5.62
C ASN A 284 8.08 -8.74 4.48
N ASP A 285 7.72 -9.38 3.36
CA ASP A 285 8.60 -9.46 2.19
C ASP A 285 8.79 -8.11 1.47
N ASP A 286 8.02 -7.09 1.83
CA ASP A 286 7.98 -5.78 1.17
C ASP A 286 8.92 -4.73 1.76
N GLY A 287 9.91 -5.15 2.53
CA GLY A 287 10.85 -4.20 3.15
C GLY A 287 10.29 -3.59 4.44
N THR A 288 9.18 -4.11 4.94
CA THR A 288 8.54 -3.64 6.17
C THR A 288 8.46 -4.74 7.24
N LEU A 289 8.12 -4.32 8.45
CA LEU A 289 7.89 -5.15 9.62
C LEU A 289 6.55 -4.76 10.22
N THR A 290 5.82 -5.75 10.72
CA THR A 290 4.60 -5.55 11.50
C THR A 290 4.84 -6.00 12.93
N LEU A 291 4.83 -5.07 13.87
CA LEU A 291 4.72 -5.38 15.28
C LEU A 291 3.23 -5.44 15.63
N TRP A 292 2.74 -6.64 15.90
CA TRP A 292 1.35 -6.90 16.25
C TRP A 292 1.21 -7.05 17.77
N ASP A 293 0.31 -6.27 18.35
CA ASP A 293 -0.07 -6.33 19.75
C ASP A 293 -1.40 -7.05 19.88
N GLU A 294 -1.38 -8.33 20.28
CA GLU A 294 -2.57 -9.15 20.44
C GLU A 294 -3.46 -8.67 21.59
N TYR A 295 -2.84 -8.10 22.61
CA TYR A 295 -3.53 -7.61 23.80
C TYR A 295 -4.33 -6.33 23.52
N THR A 296 -3.87 -5.41 22.68
CA THR A 296 -4.69 -4.24 22.31
C THR A 296 -5.34 -4.36 20.93
N ASN A 297 -5.04 -5.44 20.20
CA ASN A 297 -5.42 -5.66 18.81
C ASN A 297 -4.94 -4.51 17.90
N ARG A 298 -3.70 -4.06 18.10
CA ARG A 298 -3.09 -2.94 17.37
C ARG A 298 -1.89 -3.39 16.56
N ARG A 299 -1.58 -2.68 15.48
CA ARG A 299 -0.48 -2.99 14.57
C ARG A 299 0.40 -1.78 14.33
N PHE A 300 1.70 -1.99 14.48
CA PHE A 300 2.71 -0.96 14.30
C PHE A 300 3.63 -1.36 13.13
N GLY A 301 3.62 -0.56 12.06
CA GLY A 301 4.41 -0.81 10.85
C GLY A 301 5.74 -0.09 10.88
N PHE A 302 6.83 -0.79 10.57
CA PHE A 302 8.19 -0.23 10.48
C PHE A 302 8.84 -0.60 9.15
N SER A 303 9.79 0.19 8.67
CA SER A 303 10.74 -0.25 7.64
C SER A 303 11.75 -1.25 8.22
N TRP A 304 12.48 -1.97 7.36
CA TRP A 304 13.63 -2.78 7.81
C TRP A 304 14.77 -1.95 8.45
N SER A 305 14.79 -0.62 8.26
CA SER A 305 15.68 0.30 8.99
C SER A 305 15.17 0.63 10.41
N GLY A 306 13.95 0.22 10.76
CA GLY A 306 13.32 0.43 12.07
C GLY A 306 12.60 1.77 12.20
N VAL A 307 12.38 2.46 11.08
CA VAL A 307 11.63 3.72 11.04
C VAL A 307 10.14 3.42 11.00
N LEU A 308 9.36 4.09 11.85
CA LEU A 308 7.91 3.94 11.89
C LEU A 308 7.26 4.47 10.61
N ILE A 309 6.35 3.69 10.01
CA ILE A 309 5.62 4.06 8.80
C ILE A 309 4.53 5.09 9.15
N GLU A 310 4.31 6.10 8.30
CA GLU A 310 3.43 7.25 8.57
C GLU A 310 2.00 6.86 8.97
N ASP A 311 1.40 5.90 8.25
CA ASP A 311 0.01 5.47 8.45
C ASP A 311 -0.19 4.47 9.62
N SER A 312 0.91 4.04 10.24
CA SER A 312 0.92 3.10 11.37
C SER A 312 0.17 3.63 12.60
N ASP A 313 -0.24 2.72 13.48
CA ASP A 313 -0.57 3.10 14.86
C ASP A 313 0.65 3.68 15.56
N LYS A 314 0.40 4.50 16.60
CA LYS A 314 1.45 5.17 17.38
C LYS A 314 1.24 4.98 18.88
N LEU A 315 2.32 4.75 19.62
CA LEU A 315 2.35 4.87 21.08
C LEU A 315 2.78 6.29 21.40
N ILE A 316 1.83 7.15 21.76
CA ILE A 316 2.05 8.59 21.92
C ILE A 316 3.09 8.84 23.03
N GLU A 317 3.13 7.98 24.03
CA GLU A 317 4.08 7.99 25.14
C GLU A 317 5.54 7.80 24.71
N LEU A 318 5.81 7.23 23.55
CA LEU A 318 7.17 7.05 23.02
C LEU A 318 7.67 8.25 22.22
N GLY A 319 6.79 9.20 21.88
CA GLY A 319 7.11 10.39 21.10
C GLY A 319 7.14 10.15 19.58
N GLU A 320 7.23 11.25 18.82
CA GLU A 320 7.07 11.24 17.35
C GLU A 320 8.23 10.58 16.59
N HIS A 321 9.40 10.47 17.22
CA HIS A 321 10.61 9.89 16.61
C HIS A 321 10.93 8.48 17.13
N ALA A 322 9.96 7.83 17.77
CA ALA A 322 10.13 6.47 18.27
C ALA A 322 10.43 5.50 17.11
N GLN A 323 11.47 4.70 17.30
CA GLN A 323 11.89 3.66 16.35
C GLN A 323 11.48 2.28 16.86
N LEU A 324 11.65 1.25 16.03
CA LEU A 324 11.31 -0.13 16.37
C LEU A 324 11.87 -0.55 17.74
N LEU A 325 13.13 -0.24 18.05
CA LEU A 325 13.74 -0.63 19.33
C LEU A 325 13.07 0.04 20.54
N SER A 326 12.53 1.26 20.40
CA SER A 326 11.74 1.92 21.45
C SER A 326 10.47 1.13 21.74
N TYR A 327 9.81 0.63 20.69
CA TYR A 327 8.63 -0.22 20.81
C TYR A 327 8.98 -1.58 21.41
N ILE A 328 10.02 -2.26 20.92
CA ILE A 328 10.48 -3.52 21.51
C ILE A 328 10.76 -3.35 23.01
N GLN A 329 11.42 -2.26 23.40
CA GLN A 329 11.67 -1.99 24.82
C GLN A 329 10.37 -1.80 25.60
N TYR A 330 9.42 -1.00 25.10
CA TYR A 330 8.11 -0.84 25.70
C TYR A 330 7.40 -2.19 25.90
N PHE A 331 7.29 -3.00 24.84
CA PHE A 331 6.62 -4.29 24.90
C PHE A 331 7.37 -5.32 25.75
N SER A 332 8.68 -5.21 25.92
CA SER A 332 9.45 -6.13 26.77
C SER A 332 9.20 -5.93 28.27
N VAL A 333 8.72 -4.75 28.68
CA VAL A 333 8.50 -4.42 30.11
C VAL A 333 7.05 -4.04 30.42
N ARG A 334 6.15 -4.04 29.42
CA ARG A 334 4.75 -3.68 29.65
C ARG A 334 4.09 -4.64 30.63
N ALA A 335 3.24 -4.12 31.49
CA ALA A 335 2.34 -4.94 32.28
C ALA A 335 1.06 -5.19 31.49
N VAL A 336 0.77 -6.45 31.18
CA VAL A 336 -0.53 -6.85 30.63
C VAL A 336 -1.49 -7.08 31.79
N ILE A 337 -2.53 -6.25 31.89
CA ILE A 337 -3.53 -6.34 32.96
C ILE A 337 -4.87 -6.70 32.34
N GLU A 338 -5.35 -7.91 32.57
CA GLU A 338 -6.69 -8.30 32.12
C GLU A 338 -7.75 -7.66 33.00
N PHE A 339 -8.69 -6.94 32.37
CA PHE A 339 -9.81 -6.33 33.05
C PHE A 339 -11.10 -6.89 32.47
N GLU A 340 -12.08 -7.26 33.30
CA GLU A 340 -13.35 -7.82 32.82
C GLU A 340 -14.48 -6.80 32.97
N TYR A 341 -14.89 -6.19 31.85
CA TYR A 341 -15.89 -5.11 31.85
C TYR A 341 -17.34 -5.62 31.90
N SER A 342 -17.59 -6.92 31.73
CA SER A 342 -18.95 -7.47 31.82
C SER A 342 -19.64 -7.14 33.15
N SER A 343 -18.88 -7.05 34.24
CA SER A 343 -19.38 -6.65 35.57
C SER A 343 -19.75 -5.16 35.69
N LYS A 344 -19.35 -4.32 34.73
CA LYS A 344 -19.54 -2.86 34.72
C LYS A 344 -20.58 -2.40 33.70
N ILE A 345 -21.25 -3.32 33.02
CA ILE A 345 -22.17 -2.98 31.93
C ILE A 345 -23.35 -2.14 32.43
N ASP A 346 -23.91 -2.44 33.60
CA ASP A 346 -25.01 -1.65 34.16
C ASP A 346 -24.60 -0.20 34.47
N GLU A 347 -23.38 0.00 34.96
CA GLU A 347 -22.81 1.33 35.19
C GLU A 347 -22.67 2.09 33.87
N PHE A 348 -22.12 1.44 32.84
CA PHE A 348 -21.99 2.04 31.51
C PHE A 348 -23.34 2.33 30.85
N ALA A 349 -24.34 1.46 31.04
CA ALA A 349 -25.68 1.67 30.52
C ALA A 349 -26.33 2.93 31.11
N GLU A 350 -26.19 3.16 32.42
CA GLU A 350 -26.70 4.39 33.05
C GLU A 350 -25.92 5.62 32.56
N GLN A 351 -24.60 5.54 32.37
CA GLN A 351 -23.79 6.63 31.81
C GLN A 351 -24.19 6.98 30.37
N LEU A 352 -24.57 5.99 29.56
CA LEU A 352 -24.93 6.15 28.14
C LEU A 352 -26.42 6.44 27.91
N LYS A 353 -27.22 6.51 28.97
CA LYS A 353 -28.68 6.68 28.92
C LYS A 353 -29.11 7.84 28.01
N GLY A 354 -29.95 7.51 27.04
CA GLY A 354 -30.47 8.42 26.04
C GLY A 354 -29.50 8.80 24.92
N VAL A 355 -28.35 8.11 24.79
CA VAL A 355 -27.35 8.36 23.73
C VAL A 355 -26.97 7.10 22.98
N ALA A 356 -26.73 6.02 23.73
CA ALA A 356 -26.33 4.74 23.19
C ALA A 356 -26.92 3.62 24.04
N ASN A 357 -27.08 2.45 23.43
CA ASN A 357 -27.37 1.21 24.14
C ASN A 357 -26.08 0.39 24.25
N ILE A 358 -25.88 -0.26 25.39
CA ILE A 358 -24.76 -1.19 25.61
C ILE A 358 -25.33 -2.51 26.12
N GLU A 359 -24.84 -3.61 25.54
CA GLU A 359 -25.33 -4.95 25.86
C GLU A 359 -24.20 -5.98 25.75
N ILE A 360 -24.32 -7.06 26.51
CA ILE A 360 -23.48 -8.24 26.36
C ILE A 360 -24.14 -9.16 25.34
N SER A 361 -23.33 -9.72 24.44
CA SER A 361 -23.70 -10.76 23.48
C SER A 361 -22.71 -11.92 23.55
N ASP A 362 -23.03 -13.00 22.86
CA ASP A 362 -22.14 -14.17 22.73
C ASP A 362 -20.76 -13.82 22.16
N THR A 363 -20.68 -12.71 21.40
CA THR A 363 -19.44 -12.23 20.77
C THR A 363 -18.69 -11.17 21.59
N GLY A 364 -19.20 -10.82 22.78
CA GLY A 364 -18.65 -9.78 23.65
C GLY A 364 -19.60 -8.60 23.85
N ILE A 365 -19.05 -7.42 24.10
CA ILE A 365 -19.77 -6.20 24.44
C ILE A 365 -20.08 -5.40 23.18
N ASN A 366 -21.36 -5.08 22.98
CA ASN A 366 -21.83 -4.25 21.88
C ASN A 366 -22.26 -2.87 22.38
N VAL A 367 -21.79 -1.82 21.72
CA VAL A 367 -22.25 -0.44 21.95
C VAL A 367 -22.94 0.05 20.68
N ARG A 368 -24.26 0.24 20.74
CA ARG A 368 -25.07 0.77 19.64
C ARG A 368 -25.35 2.24 19.85
N VAL A 369 -24.88 3.07 18.91
CA VAL A 369 -25.08 4.51 18.91
C VAL A 369 -26.06 4.85 17.78
N ASN A 370 -27.18 5.48 18.10
CA ASN A 370 -28.21 5.83 17.10
C ASN A 370 -27.90 7.14 16.35
N TYR A 371 -26.64 7.58 16.38
CA TYR A 371 -26.22 8.87 15.88
C TYR A 371 -24.77 8.84 15.40
N SER A 372 -24.51 9.47 14.26
CA SER A 372 -23.17 9.71 13.75
C SER A 372 -22.79 11.19 13.99
N PRO A 373 -21.94 11.50 14.99
CA PRO A 373 -21.47 12.87 15.23
C PRO A 373 -20.77 13.49 14.02
N ARG A 374 -20.08 12.68 13.21
CA ARG A 374 -19.33 13.15 12.04
C ARG A 374 -20.24 13.64 10.91
N LEU A 375 -21.39 13.01 10.73
CA LEU A 375 -22.30 13.28 9.62
C LEU A 375 -23.54 14.07 10.04
N ASN A 376 -23.72 14.28 11.34
CA ASN A 376 -24.92 14.84 11.94
C ASN A 376 -26.24 14.17 11.48
N ILE A 377 -26.19 12.87 11.18
CA ILE A 377 -27.35 12.06 10.77
C ILE A 377 -27.62 10.95 11.81
N TYR A 378 -28.89 10.54 11.86
CA TYR A 378 -29.32 9.36 12.60
C TYR A 378 -29.03 8.13 11.76
N THR A 379 -27.96 7.42 12.13
CA THR A 379 -27.60 6.13 11.54
C THR A 379 -27.14 5.27 12.70
N GLU A 380 -27.72 4.08 12.82
CA GLU A 380 -27.29 3.10 13.81
C GLU A 380 -25.85 2.67 13.50
N ARG A 381 -24.96 2.83 14.47
CA ARG A 381 -23.60 2.33 14.43
C ARG A 381 -23.41 1.38 15.59
N GLN A 382 -22.88 0.19 15.29
CA GLN A 382 -22.55 -0.80 16.30
C GLN A 382 -21.03 -0.91 16.42
N TYR A 383 -20.53 -0.72 17.63
CA TYR A 383 -19.14 -0.93 17.99
C TYR A 383 -19.04 -2.22 18.82
N ARG A 384 -18.05 -3.06 18.53
CA ARG A 384 -17.93 -4.39 19.16
C ARG A 384 -16.59 -4.55 19.87
N PHE A 385 -16.67 -5.05 21.10
CA PHE A 385 -15.53 -5.25 21.97
C PHE A 385 -15.56 -6.65 22.58
N LYS A 386 -14.39 -7.20 22.87
CA LYS A 386 -14.26 -8.36 23.77
C LYS A 386 -14.75 -7.97 25.17
N SER A 387 -14.98 -8.96 26.03
CA SER A 387 -15.41 -8.76 27.41
C SER A 387 -14.43 -7.90 28.23
N ASN A 388 -13.16 -7.92 27.84
CA ASN A 388 -12.10 -7.10 28.39
C ASN A 388 -11.92 -5.72 27.74
N GLY A 389 -12.87 -5.30 26.89
CA GLY A 389 -12.93 -3.95 26.34
C GLY A 389 -11.99 -3.69 25.15
N ILE A 390 -11.28 -4.71 24.68
CA ILE A 390 -10.47 -4.65 23.44
C ILE A 390 -11.41 -4.63 22.23
N PRO A 391 -11.20 -3.74 21.24
CA PRO A 391 -12.02 -3.71 20.03
C PRO A 391 -11.83 -4.95 19.16
N LEU A 392 -12.92 -5.50 18.63
CA LEU A 392 -12.86 -6.59 17.63
C LEU A 392 -12.40 -6.07 16.26
N TYR A 393 -12.82 -4.86 15.90
CA TYR A 393 -12.57 -4.25 14.59
C TYR A 393 -12.01 -2.82 14.71
N PRO A 394 -10.77 -2.65 15.20
CA PRO A 394 -10.20 -1.32 15.48
C PRO A 394 -9.96 -0.44 14.24
N TYR A 395 -9.97 -1.03 13.04
CA TYR A 395 -9.67 -0.34 11.78
C TYR A 395 -10.90 -0.09 10.90
N GLU A 396 -12.12 -0.35 11.39
CA GLU A 396 -13.32 -0.02 10.63
C GLU A 396 -13.50 1.48 10.46
N SER A 397 -14.05 1.88 9.31
CA SER A 397 -14.31 3.29 8.97
C SER A 397 -15.30 3.99 9.93
N ILE A 398 -16.04 3.23 10.73
CA ILE A 398 -16.97 3.74 11.73
C ILE A 398 -16.27 4.21 13.02
N VAL A 399 -15.02 3.78 13.26
CA VAL A 399 -14.22 4.13 14.44
C VAL A 399 -13.93 5.63 14.44
N PRO A 400 -14.17 6.34 15.55
CA PRO A 400 -13.87 7.77 15.64
C PRO A 400 -12.38 8.07 15.44
N GLN A 401 -12.04 8.97 14.52
CA GLN A 401 -10.66 9.31 14.20
C GLN A 401 -9.89 9.86 15.42
N GLN A 402 -10.58 10.54 16.35
CA GLN A 402 -9.97 11.03 17.60
C GLN A 402 -9.50 9.90 18.52
N LEU A 403 -10.03 8.69 18.34
CA LEU A 403 -9.68 7.52 19.13
C LEU A 403 -8.65 6.63 18.43
N LYS A 404 -8.16 6.97 17.22
CA LYS A 404 -7.29 6.11 16.39
C LYS A 404 -6.18 5.40 17.19
N TYR A 405 -5.49 6.12 18.07
CA TYR A 405 -4.35 5.57 18.83
C TYR A 405 -4.69 5.10 20.26
N ASN A 406 -5.95 5.23 20.69
CA ASN A 406 -6.41 4.81 22.01
C ASN A 406 -7.86 4.34 21.95
N TYR A 407 -8.17 3.44 21.00
CA TYR A 407 -9.52 2.95 20.78
C TYR A 407 -9.77 1.70 21.64
N ASN A 408 -10.63 1.84 22.65
CA ASN A 408 -11.09 0.77 23.52
C ASN A 408 -12.50 1.12 24.05
N LEU A 409 -13.12 0.19 24.78
CA LEU A 409 -14.48 0.37 25.29
C LEU A 409 -14.63 1.65 26.12
N VAL A 410 -13.69 1.90 27.05
CA VAL A 410 -13.74 3.06 27.95
C VAL A 410 -13.59 4.36 27.17
N SER A 411 -12.61 4.44 26.26
CA SER A 411 -12.41 5.64 25.46
C SER A 411 -13.56 5.93 24.51
N LEU A 412 -14.22 4.89 23.99
CA LEU A 412 -15.46 5.06 23.22
C LEU A 412 -16.58 5.62 24.10
N ILE A 413 -16.80 5.09 25.30
CA ILE A 413 -17.85 5.55 26.21
C ILE A 413 -17.66 7.04 26.55
N GLU A 414 -16.44 7.44 26.90
CA GLU A 414 -16.12 8.86 27.17
C GLU A 414 -16.31 9.74 25.94
N TRP A 415 -15.92 9.27 24.75
CA TRP A 415 -16.14 10.00 23.52
C TRP A 415 -17.63 10.18 23.20
N VAL A 416 -18.45 9.13 23.38
CA VAL A 416 -19.91 9.21 23.18
C VAL A 416 -20.53 10.23 24.16
N LYS A 417 -20.11 10.20 25.43
CA LYS A 417 -20.56 11.18 26.46
C LYS A 417 -20.19 12.61 26.08
N ALA A 418 -18.95 12.86 25.68
CA ALA A 418 -18.48 14.20 25.30
C ALA A 418 -19.24 14.75 24.07
N ASN A 419 -19.57 13.90 23.11
CA ASN A 419 -20.29 14.31 21.89
C ASN A 419 -21.82 14.41 22.09
N LYS A 420 -22.38 13.92 23.20
CA LYS A 420 -23.74 14.25 23.65
C LYS A 420 -23.87 15.74 24.00
N ILE A 421 -22.85 16.30 24.66
CA ILE A 421 -22.89 17.64 25.28
C ILE A 421 -22.83 18.76 24.23
N ARG A 422 -22.16 18.54 23.10
CA ARG A 422 -22.11 19.49 21.96
C ARG A 422 -23.45 19.75 21.27
N ARG A 423 -24.55 19.16 21.77
CA ARG A 423 -25.91 19.26 21.25
C ARG A 423 -26.89 20.01 22.17
N ARG A 424 -26.41 20.69 23.22
CA ARG A 424 -27.24 21.66 23.96
C ARG A 424 -26.92 23.08 23.54
#